data_AF-A0A5J4PD56-F1
#
_entry.id   AF-A0A5J4PD56-F1
#
_cell.length_a   1.000
_cell.length_b   1.000
_cell.length_c   1.000
_cell.angle_alpha   90.00
_cell.angle_beta   90.00
_cell.angle_gamma   90.00
#
_symmetry.space_group_name_H-M   'P 1'
#
loop_
_entity.id
_entity.type
_entity.pdbx_description
1 polymer ?
#
loop_
_entity_poly.entity_id
_entity_poly.type
_entity_poly.pdbx_seq_one_letter_code
_entity_poly.pdbx_strand_id
1 'polypeptide(L)'
;YYVHVDPNIKVLATTRYTGEHGFWIEGAVVPVVWKKTYGKGRVFYSSLAHVAKDFDVPEALEIMKRGIRWASVSLYEPNEKWVTPVY
;
A
#
# COMPACT_ATOMS: atom_id res chain seq x y z
N TYR A 1 -7.58 -10.50 9.98
CA TYR A 1 -6.41 -9.77 9.45
C TYR A 1 -6.18 -8.57 10.36
N TYR A 2 -5.15 -8.58 11.22
CA TYR A 2 -4.79 -7.42 12.04
C TYR A 2 -3.53 -6.81 11.43
N VAL A 3 -3.59 -5.56 10.98
CA VAL A 3 -2.48 -4.91 10.29
C VAL A 3 -1.88 -3.89 11.24
N HIS A 4 -0.70 -4.21 11.77
CA HIS A 4 0.10 -3.19 12.43
C HIS A 4 0.64 -2.27 11.34
N VAL A 5 0.24 -1.00 11.38
CA VAL A 5 0.68 0.01 10.41
C VAL A 5 1.55 1.04 11.10
N ASP A 6 2.64 1.42 10.45
CA ASP A 6 3.41 2.59 10.85
C ASP A 6 2.57 3.83 10.54
N PRO A 7 2.30 4.74 11.51
CA PRO A 7 1.58 5.97 11.24
C PRO A 7 2.30 6.86 10.22
N ASN A 8 3.58 6.58 9.94
CA ASN A 8 4.40 7.33 9.01
C ASN A 8 4.40 6.86 7.53
N ILE A 9 3.28 6.30 7.08
CA ILE A 9 3.09 5.87 5.69
C ILE A 9 2.23 6.87 4.91
N LYS A 10 2.41 6.91 3.59
CA LYS A 10 1.42 7.47 2.68
C LYS A 10 0.52 6.36 2.17
N VAL A 11 -0.74 6.39 2.57
CA VAL A 11 -1.75 5.47 2.06
C VAL A 11 -2.10 5.84 0.61
N LEU A 12 -2.17 4.82 -0.26
CA LEU A 12 -2.54 4.95 -1.68
C LEU A 12 -3.88 4.27 -1.95
N ALA A 13 -4.22 3.23 -1.19
CA ALA A 13 -5.52 2.58 -1.24
C ALA A 13 -5.88 1.98 0.13
N THR A 14 -7.17 2.01 0.46
CA THR A 14 -7.76 1.33 1.62
C THR A 14 -8.79 0.30 1.15
N THR A 15 -9.06 -0.68 1.98
CA THR A 15 -10.25 -1.54 1.85
C THR A 15 -11.18 -1.31 3.03
N ARG A 16 -12.48 -1.45 2.81
CA ARG A 16 -13.51 -1.44 3.85
C ARG A 16 -14.15 -2.83 3.88
N TYR A 17 -14.09 -3.48 5.04
CA TYR A 17 -14.73 -4.78 5.21
C TYR A 17 -16.25 -4.64 5.31
N THR A 18 -16.97 -5.47 4.56
CA THR A 18 -18.44 -5.51 4.52
C THR A 18 -19.06 -6.42 5.58
N GLY A 19 -18.25 -7.19 6.31
CA GLY A 19 -18.74 -8.21 7.24
C GLY A 19 -19.07 -9.56 6.60
N GLU A 20 -19.14 -9.65 5.26
CA GLU A 20 -19.55 -10.86 4.51
C GLU A 20 -18.72 -12.11 4.87
N HIS A 21 -17.42 -11.93 5.06
CA HIS A 21 -16.49 -13.02 5.40
C HIS A 21 -16.03 -12.97 6.87
N GLY A 22 -16.68 -12.16 7.71
CA GLY A 22 -16.38 -12.00 9.12
C GLY A 22 -17.12 -10.81 9.73
N PHE A 23 -18.24 -11.09 10.41
CA PHE A 23 -19.12 -10.04 10.94
C PHE A 23 -18.44 -9.14 11.99
N TRP A 24 -17.46 -9.65 12.73
CA TRP A 24 -16.77 -8.90 13.79
C TRP A 24 -15.78 -7.85 13.28
N ILE A 25 -15.52 -7.79 11.97
CA ILE A 25 -14.68 -6.76 11.34
C ILE A 25 -15.48 -5.84 10.41
N GLU A 26 -16.81 -5.90 10.44
CA GLU A 26 -17.66 -5.05 9.61
C GLU A 26 -17.33 -3.56 9.82
N GLY A 27 -17.25 -2.82 8.71
CA GLY A 27 -16.99 -1.38 8.72
C GLY A 27 -15.52 -0.99 8.95
N ALA A 28 -14.64 -1.92 9.33
CA ALA A 28 -13.23 -1.65 9.51
C ALA A 28 -12.59 -1.20 8.19
N VAL A 29 -11.83 -0.10 8.24
CA VAL A 29 -11.07 0.43 7.10
C VAL A 29 -9.60 0.22 7.37
N VAL A 30 -8.91 -0.48 6.47
CA VAL A 30 -7.48 -0.76 6.61
C VAL A 30 -6.73 -0.36 5.33
N PRO A 31 -5.50 0.17 5.43
CA PRO A 31 -4.68 0.42 4.27
C PRO A 31 -4.23 -0.90 3.65
N VAL A 32 -4.32 -0.98 2.32
CA VAL A 32 -3.92 -2.16 1.53
C VAL A 32 -2.79 -1.85 0.56
N VAL A 33 -2.62 -0.57 0.19
CA VAL A 33 -1.47 -0.11 -0.59
C VAL A 33 -0.95 1.17 0.03
N TRP A 34 0.36 1.22 0.30
CA TRP A 34 1.01 2.40 0.87
C TRP A 34 2.48 2.47 0.48
N LYS A 35 3.09 3.63 0.67
CA LYS A 35 4.52 3.83 0.46
C LYS A 35 5.13 4.72 1.55
N LYS A 36 6.43 4.55 1.81
CA LYS A 36 7.22 5.44 2.66
C LYS A 36 8.69 5.44 2.27
N THR A 37 9.44 6.37 2.82
CA THR A 37 10.90 6.33 2.79
C THR A 37 11.41 5.70 4.10
N TYR A 38 12.45 4.88 4.02
CA TYR A 38 13.19 4.37 5.18
C TYR A 38 14.69 4.56 4.94
N GLY A 39 15.30 5.49 5.68
CA GLY A 39 16.67 5.94 5.40
C GLY A 39 16.78 6.51 3.98
N LYS A 40 17.67 5.92 3.16
CA LYS A 40 17.84 6.27 1.74
C LYS A 40 16.98 5.43 0.79
N GLY A 41 16.28 4.42 1.31
CA GLY A 41 15.44 3.52 0.52
C GLY A 41 14.00 4.01 0.41
N ARG A 42 13.34 3.59 -0.68
CA ARG A 42 11.90 3.76 -0.89
C ARG A 42 11.20 2.41 -0.69
N VAL A 43 10.16 2.38 0.15
CA VAL A 43 9.37 1.19 0.46
C VAL A 43 7.98 1.36 -0.14
N PHE A 44 7.60 0.44 -1.02
CA PHE A 44 6.24 0.30 -1.53
C PHE A 44 5.67 -1.02 -1.02
N TYR A 45 4.45 -0.97 -0.47
CA TYR A 45 3.75 -2.14 0.03
C TYR A 45 2.39 -2.26 -0.66
N SER A 46 2.03 -3.49 -0.99
CA SER A 46 0.70 -3.88 -1.47
C SER A 46 0.31 -5.21 -0.84
N SER A 47 -0.86 -5.28 -0.21
CA SER A 47 -1.48 -6.53 0.23
C SER A 47 -2.37 -7.17 -0.84
N LEU A 48 -2.47 -6.55 -2.02
CA LEU A 48 -3.14 -7.09 -3.19
C LEU A 48 -2.25 -8.14 -3.88
N ALA A 49 -2.87 -9.00 -4.69
CA ALA A 49 -2.23 -10.08 -5.43
C ALA A 49 -1.74 -11.26 -4.56
N HIS A 50 -2.71 -11.98 -3.98
CA HIS A 50 -2.49 -13.26 -3.31
C HIS A 50 -2.07 -14.36 -4.30
N VAL A 51 -2.60 -14.31 -5.53
CA VAL A 51 -2.26 -15.21 -6.64
C VAL A 51 -2.07 -14.44 -7.95
N ALA A 52 -1.38 -15.04 -8.93
CA ALA A 52 -1.09 -14.38 -10.21
C ALA A 52 -2.34 -13.91 -10.96
N LYS A 53 -3.45 -14.65 -10.86
CA LYS A 53 -4.75 -14.31 -11.47
C LYS A 53 -5.30 -12.98 -10.94
N ASP A 54 -4.92 -12.55 -9.75
CA ASP A 54 -5.38 -11.25 -9.23
C ASP A 54 -4.88 -10.07 -10.09
N PHE A 55 -3.83 -10.27 -10.88
CA PHE A 55 -3.35 -9.28 -11.85
C PHE A 55 -4.15 -9.25 -13.16
N ASP A 56 -5.14 -10.14 -13.34
CA ASP A 56 -6.14 -9.99 -14.39
C ASP A 56 -7.01 -8.74 -14.13
N VAL A 57 -7.04 -8.22 -12.89
CA VAL A 57 -7.56 -6.89 -12.55
C VAL A 57 -6.53 -5.84 -12.97
N PRO A 58 -6.78 -5.05 -14.03
CA PRO A 58 -5.76 -4.16 -14.60
C PRO A 58 -5.22 -3.12 -13.61
N GLU A 59 -6.06 -2.62 -12.70
CA GLU A 59 -5.70 -1.64 -11.68
C GLU A 59 -4.71 -2.22 -10.67
N ALA A 60 -4.87 -3.49 -10.29
CA ALA A 60 -3.97 -4.19 -9.39
C ALA A 60 -2.58 -4.38 -10.02
N LEU A 61 -2.53 -4.72 -11.32
CA LEU A 61 -1.27 -4.83 -12.05
C LEU A 61 -0.62 -3.46 -12.24
N GLU A 62 -1.39 -2.44 -12.59
CA GLU A 62 -0.87 -1.11 -12.86
C GLU A 62 -0.30 -0.46 -11.59
N ILE A 63 -0.96 -0.60 -10.44
CA ILE A 63 -0.42 -0.09 -9.18
C ILE A 63 0.84 -0.82 -8.75
N MET A 64 0.92 -2.14 -8.98
CA MET A 64 2.13 -2.93 -8.72
C MET A 64 3.30 -2.45 -9.56
N LYS A 65 3.10 -2.29 -10.88
CA LYS A 65 4.13 -1.77 -11.80
C LYS A 65 4.63 -0.39 -11.38
N ARG A 66 3.71 0.53 -11.05
CA ARG A 66 4.06 1.88 -10.60
C ARG A 66 4.82 1.87 -9.28
N GLY A 67 4.41 1.01 -8.35
CA GLY A 67 5.07 0.83 -7.06
C GLY A 67 6.51 0.33 -7.20
N ILE A 68 6.72 -0.72 -8.01
CA ILE A 68 8.06 -1.27 -8.31
C ILE A 68 8.95 -0.17 -8.89
N ARG A 69 8.48 0.54 -9.92
CA ARG A 69 9.24 1.62 -10.56
C ARG A 69 9.56 2.76 -9.60
N TRP A 70 8.61 3.14 -8.75
CA TRP A 70 8.83 4.20 -7.77
C TRP A 70 9.86 3.80 -6.72
N ALA A 71 9.84 2.55 -6.27
CA ALA A 71 10.79 2.03 -5.28
C ALA A 71 12.22 1.90 -5.87
N SER A 72 12.34 1.49 -7.14
CA SER A 72 13.63 1.18 -7.76
C SER A 72 14.56 2.38 -8.00
N VAL A 73 14.02 3.60 -7.99
CA VAL A 73 14.80 4.81 -8.32
C VAL A 73 15.37 5.54 -7.10
N SER A 74 15.27 4.97 -5.89
CA SER A 74 15.69 5.62 -4.64
C SER A 74 17.17 6.00 -4.58
N LEU A 75 18.03 5.37 -5.39
CA LEU A 75 19.45 5.71 -5.47
C LEU A 75 19.71 6.98 -6.28
N TYR A 76 18.85 7.26 -7.28
CA TYR A 76 19.08 8.29 -8.29
C TYR A 76 18.18 9.51 -8.10
N GLU A 77 17.00 9.31 -7.52
CA GLU A 77 16.03 10.38 -7.29
C GLU A 77 15.94 10.74 -5.80
N PRO A 78 15.76 12.03 -5.47
CA PRO A 78 15.60 12.46 -4.08
C PRO A 78 14.33 11.87 -3.48
N ASN A 79 14.31 11.72 -2.15
CA ASN A 79 13.08 11.36 -1.44
C ASN A 79 12.03 12.48 -1.54
N GLU A 80 10.75 12.08 -1.56
CA GLU A 80 9.64 13.02 -1.46
C GLU A 80 9.72 13.77 -0.11
N LYS A 81 9.53 15.09 -0.13
CA LYS A 81 9.44 15.88 1.12
C LYS A 81 8.07 15.64 1.75
N TRP A 82 8.04 14.99 2.91
CA TRP A 82 6.82 14.74 3.67
C TRP A 82 6.69 15.79 4.79
N VAL A 83 5.50 16.40 4.91
CA VAL A 83 5.24 17.40 5.98
C VAL A 83 4.62 16.72 7.20
N THR A 84 3.74 15.74 7.01
CA THR A 84 3.31 14.81 8.05
C THR A 84 2.61 13.65 7.34
N PRO A 85 2.94 12.39 7.63
CA PRO A 85 2.13 11.27 7.19
C PRO A 85 0.83 11.29 7.99
N VAL A 86 -0.21 11.74 7.31
CA VAL A 86 -1.58 11.75 7.78
C VAL A 86 -2.23 10.61 7.02
N TYR A 87 -2.89 9.72 7.76
CA TYR A 87 -3.81 8.72 7.21
C TYR A 87 -4.63 9.29 6.05
#